data_AF-A0AA35TC82-F1
#
_entry.id   AF-A0AA35TC82-F1
#
_cell.length_a   1.000
_cell.length_b   1.000
_cell.length_c   1.000
_cell.angle_alpha   90.00
_cell.angle_beta   90.00
_cell.angle_gamma   90.00
#
_symmetry.space_group_name_H-M   'P 1'
#
loop_
_entity.id
_entity.type
_entity.pdbx_description
1 polymer ?
#
loop_
_entity_poly.entity_id
_entity_poly.type
_entity_poly.pdbx_seq_one_letter_code
_entity_poly.pdbx_strand_id
1 'polypeptide(L)'
;METAVFVAILGANLLLLQDFGSFATAASPGFRTAVTARGLNYVCQVLTPILKEKLSSLTIPDIEGNAETPIGSVRYELKNIQLSNLALPTSSLTSTSQGLVIQASDISFYIHGDWQYRGNDW
;
A
#
# COMPACT_ATOMS: atom_id res chain seq x y z
N MET A 1 -55.21 -40.69 4.99
CA MET A 1 -55.38 -39.29 4.52
C MET A 1 -54.41 -38.31 5.17
N GLU A 2 -53.78 -38.65 6.29
CA GLU A 2 -52.92 -37.71 7.06
C GLU A 2 -51.50 -37.54 6.49
N THR A 3 -50.98 -38.52 5.75
CA THR A 3 -49.60 -38.46 5.20
C THR A 3 -49.47 -37.55 3.97
N ALA A 4 -50.56 -37.34 3.22
CA ALA A 4 -50.56 -36.49 2.03
C ALA A 4 -50.54 -34.99 2.38
N VAL A 5 -51.13 -34.63 3.52
CA VAL A 5 -51.22 -33.23 3.98
C VAL A 5 -49.87 -32.72 4.49
N PHE A 6 -49.11 -33.57 5.18
CA PHE A 6 -47.77 -33.20 5.69
C PHE A 6 -46.75 -32.94 4.57
N VAL A 7 -46.77 -33.74 3.49
CA VAL A 7 -45.85 -33.57 2.34
C VAL A 7 -46.16 -32.30 1.55
N ALA A 8 -47.44 -31.94 1.42
CA ALA A 8 -47.87 -30.70 0.77
C ALA A 8 -47.45 -29.44 1.54
N ILE A 9 -47.53 -29.47 2.88
CA ILE A 9 -47.15 -28.34 3.74
C ILE A 9 -45.62 -28.20 3.83
N LEU A 10 -44.87 -29.31 3.85
CA LEU A 10 -43.40 -29.27 3.78
C LEU A 10 -42.90 -28.77 2.41
N GLY A 11 -43.53 -29.21 1.31
CA GLY A 11 -43.18 -28.79 -0.04
C GLY A 11 -43.50 -27.32 -0.31
N ALA A 12 -44.60 -26.80 0.23
CA ALA A 12 -44.99 -25.40 0.09
C ALA A 12 -44.04 -24.44 0.85
N ASN A 13 -43.57 -24.83 2.04
CA ASN A 13 -42.61 -24.01 2.79
C ASN A 13 -41.20 -23.99 2.18
N LEU A 14 -40.81 -25.03 1.45
CA LEU A 14 -39.49 -25.09 0.79
C LEU A 14 -39.40 -24.20 -0.46
N LEU A 15 -40.54 -23.86 -1.08
CA LEU A 15 -40.61 -22.98 -2.25
C LEU A 15 -40.64 -21.49 -1.89
N LEU A 16 -40.83 -21.13 -0.62
CA LEU A 16 -40.88 -19.74 -0.16
C LEU A 16 -39.51 -19.17 0.27
N LEU A 17 -38.44 -19.98 0.23
CA LEU A 17 -37.11 -19.59 0.70
C LEU A 17 -36.11 -19.19 -0.42
N GLN A 18 -36.56 -18.98 -1.66
CA GLN A 18 -35.66 -18.68 -2.79
C GLN A 18 -35.47 -17.19 -3.12
N ASP A 19 -36.10 -16.27 -2.38
CA ASP A 19 -36.04 -14.83 -2.68
C ASP A 19 -35.03 -14.03 -1.83
N PHE A 20 -33.94 -14.67 -1.37
CA PHE A 20 -32.82 -13.94 -0.78
C PHE A 20 -31.63 -13.93 -1.73
N GLY A 21 -31.51 -12.86 -2.53
CA GLY A 21 -30.22 -12.55 -3.13
C GLY A 21 -30.22 -11.82 -4.47
N SER A 22 -31.11 -10.86 -4.69
CA SER A 22 -30.84 -9.82 -5.70
C SER A 22 -30.66 -8.50 -4.98
N PHE A 23 -29.44 -8.23 -4.51
CA PHE A 23 -29.04 -6.85 -4.27
C PHE A 23 -29.10 -6.15 -5.62
N ALA A 24 -30.22 -5.49 -5.90
CA ALA A 24 -30.32 -4.61 -7.04
C ALA A 24 -29.17 -3.61 -6.90
N THR A 25 -28.22 -3.67 -7.83
CA THR A 25 -27.34 -2.55 -8.13
C THR A 25 -28.25 -1.44 -8.64
N ALA A 26 -28.85 -0.69 -7.72
CA ALA A 26 -29.70 0.43 -8.05
C ALA A 26 -28.86 1.40 -8.89
N ALA A 27 -29.25 1.56 -10.16
CA ALA A 27 -28.58 2.47 -11.10
C ALA A 27 -28.61 3.94 -10.61
N SER A 28 -29.44 4.22 -9.60
CA SER A 28 -29.64 5.52 -8.98
C SER A 28 -29.35 5.45 -7.47
N PRO A 29 -28.10 5.66 -7.04
CA PRO A 29 -27.77 5.66 -5.62
C PRO A 29 -28.47 6.82 -4.90
N GLY A 30 -28.99 6.58 -3.69
CA GLY A 30 -29.64 7.62 -2.86
C GLY A 30 -28.70 8.75 -2.41
N PHE A 31 -27.38 8.52 -2.49
CA PHE A 31 -26.34 9.51 -2.25
C PHE A 31 -25.13 9.20 -3.13
N ARG A 32 -24.59 10.21 -3.82
CA ARG A 32 -23.43 10.06 -4.72
C ARG A 32 -22.35 11.06 -4.34
N THR A 33 -21.17 10.56 -3.99
CA THR A 33 -19.97 11.39 -3.82
C THR A 33 -19.07 11.21 -5.03
N ALA A 34 -18.47 12.31 -5.48
CA ALA A 34 -17.48 12.29 -6.53
C ALA A 34 -16.23 13.00 -6.01
N VAL A 35 -15.12 12.27 -5.91
CA VAL A 35 -13.84 12.88 -5.59
C VAL A 35 -13.33 13.54 -6.87
N THR A 36 -13.13 14.85 -6.81
CA THR A 36 -12.60 15.63 -7.94
C THR A 36 -11.08 15.55 -7.98
N ALA A 37 -10.48 15.89 -9.12
CA ALA A 37 -9.02 16.01 -9.25
C ALA A 37 -8.40 16.95 -8.18
N ARG A 38 -9.15 18.00 -7.76
CA ARG A 38 -8.73 18.89 -6.68
C ARG A 38 -8.71 18.20 -5.32
N GLY A 39 -9.71 17.37 -5.02
CA GLY A 39 -9.74 16.56 -3.80
C GLY A 39 -8.58 15.56 -3.74
N LEU A 40 -8.25 14.96 -4.90
CA LEU A 40 -7.11 14.07 -5.04
C LEU A 40 -5.75 14.77 -4.83
N ASN A 41 -5.60 15.99 -5.33
CA ASN A 41 -4.41 16.81 -5.08
C ASN A 41 -4.29 17.16 -3.57
N TYR A 42 -5.40 17.49 -2.92
CA TYR A 42 -5.42 17.75 -1.49
C TYR A 42 -4.99 16.53 -0.67
N VAL A 43 -5.44 15.32 -1.04
CA VAL A 43 -4.97 14.08 -0.41
C VAL A 43 -3.45 13.96 -0.52
N CYS A 44 -2.85 14.24 -1.68
CA CYS A 44 -1.40 14.22 -1.84
C CYS A 44 -0.70 15.22 -0.92
N GLN A 45 -1.23 16.44 -0.78
CA GLN A 45 -0.67 17.45 0.12
C GLN A 45 -0.67 17.00 1.59
N VAL A 46 -1.72 16.30 2.02
CA VAL A 46 -1.82 15.74 3.39
C VAL A 46 -0.90 14.52 3.55
N LEU A 47 -0.73 13.71 2.51
CA LEU A 47 0.07 12.50 2.57
C LEU A 47 1.58 12.78 2.68
N THR A 48 2.08 13.85 2.05
CA THR A 48 3.51 14.21 2.03
C THR A 48 4.14 14.33 3.43
N PRO A 49 3.60 15.11 4.39
CA PRO A 49 4.18 15.18 5.74
C PRO A 49 4.11 13.85 6.48
N ILE A 50 3.05 13.05 6.27
CA ILE A 50 2.89 11.73 6.90
C ILE A 50 3.96 10.76 6.35
N LEU A 51 4.18 10.75 5.03
CA LEU A 51 5.23 9.93 4.40
C LEU A 51 6.60 10.33 4.90
N LYS A 52 6.86 11.64 5.04
CA LYS A 52 8.12 12.15 5.56
C LYS A 52 8.39 11.63 6.98
N GLU A 53 7.40 11.71 7.87
CA GLU A 53 7.53 11.17 9.23
C GLU A 53 7.74 9.65 9.24
N LYS A 54 6.99 8.92 8.42
CA LYS A 54 7.11 7.45 8.32
C LYS A 54 8.46 7.00 7.75
N LEU A 55 9.00 7.71 6.78
CA LEU A 55 10.29 7.39 6.18
C LEU A 55 11.46 7.81 7.06
N SER A 56 11.35 8.92 7.79
CA SER A 56 12.36 9.32 8.78
C SER A 56 12.38 8.43 10.03
N SER A 57 11.27 7.75 10.35
CA SER A 57 11.22 6.76 11.43
C SER A 57 11.57 5.34 10.97
N LEU A 58 11.87 5.14 9.69
CA LEU A 58 12.24 3.84 9.16
C LEU A 58 13.70 3.53 9.50
N THR A 59 13.91 2.52 10.35
CA THR A 59 15.25 2.00 10.64
C THR A 59 15.74 1.16 9.47
N ILE A 60 16.78 1.64 8.79
CA ILE A 60 17.47 0.86 7.75
C ILE A 60 18.51 -0.02 8.44
N PRO A 61 18.54 -1.34 8.16
CA PRO A 61 19.51 -2.24 8.77
C PRO A 61 20.94 -1.92 8.33
N ASP A 62 21.90 -2.18 9.22
CA ASP A 62 23.32 -2.08 8.91
C ASP A 62 23.70 -3.04 7.77
N ILE A 63 24.58 -2.59 6.90
CA ILE A 63 25.05 -3.36 5.74
C ILE A 63 26.53 -3.69 5.96
N GLU A 64 26.87 -4.96 6.04
CA GLU A 64 28.25 -5.42 6.15
C GLU A 64 28.57 -6.51 5.13
N GLY A 65 29.85 -6.66 4.82
CA GLY A 65 30.31 -7.73 3.96
C GLY A 65 31.82 -7.74 3.75
N ASN A 66 32.28 -8.72 2.98
CA ASN A 66 33.65 -8.84 2.54
C ASN A 66 33.70 -8.71 1.03
N ALA A 67 34.62 -7.89 0.53
CA ALA A 67 34.89 -7.72 -0.89
C ALA A 67 36.34 -8.14 -1.17
N GLU A 68 36.53 -8.99 -2.18
CA GLU A 68 37.84 -9.24 -2.74
C GLU A 68 38.18 -8.12 -3.71
N THR A 69 39.33 -7.49 -3.50
CA THR A 69 39.85 -6.43 -4.34
C THR A 69 41.23 -6.81 -4.88
N PRO A 70 41.72 -6.21 -5.97
CA PRO A 70 43.05 -6.50 -6.50
C PRO A 70 44.20 -6.25 -5.52
N ILE A 71 43.94 -5.49 -4.44
CA ILE A 71 44.90 -5.17 -3.37
C ILE A 71 44.72 -6.00 -2.11
N GLY A 72 43.78 -6.95 -2.07
CA GLY A 72 43.51 -7.82 -0.92
C GLY A 72 42.04 -7.91 -0.54
N SER A 73 41.75 -8.63 0.56
CA SER A 73 40.40 -8.75 1.12
C SER A 73 40.07 -7.54 2.00
N VAL A 74 38.92 -6.91 1.75
CA VAL A 74 38.42 -5.77 2.51
C VAL A 74 37.09 -6.14 3.15
N ARG A 75 36.98 -6.00 4.47
CA ARG A 75 35.68 -6.00 5.16
C ARG A 75 35.13 -4.58 5.15
N TYR A 76 33.91 -4.41 4.69
CA TYR A 76 33.21 -3.12 4.69
C TYR A 76 31.99 -3.16 5.59
N GLU A 77 31.64 -1.99 6.11
CA GLU A 77 30.52 -1.82 7.01
C GLU A 77 29.91 -0.43 6.83
N LEU A 78 28.59 -0.38 6.66
CA LEU A 78 27.80 0.84 6.63
C LEU A 78 26.74 0.75 7.73
N LYS A 79 26.90 1.62 8.74
CA LYS A 79 26.03 1.64 9.93
C LYS A 79 25.19 2.89 10.01
N ASN A 80 24.19 2.85 10.89
CA ASN A 80 23.46 4.03 11.35
C ASN A 80 22.83 4.79 10.16
N ILE A 81 22.25 4.03 9.24
CA ILE A 81 21.71 4.56 7.99
C ILE A 81 20.40 5.29 8.29
N GLN A 82 20.34 6.58 7.97
CA GLN A 82 19.20 7.46 8.24
C GLN A 82 18.73 8.16 6.97
N LEU A 83 17.42 8.12 6.72
CA LEU A 83 16.75 8.87 5.66
C LEU A 83 16.24 10.21 6.17
N SER A 84 16.57 11.27 5.45
CA SER A 84 16.15 12.63 5.78
C SER A 84 15.72 13.41 4.54
N ASN A 85 15.05 14.55 4.75
CA ASN A 85 14.73 15.52 3.71
C ASN A 85 14.02 14.94 2.47
N LEU A 86 13.03 14.07 2.67
CA LEU A 86 12.16 13.59 1.60
C LEU A 86 11.37 14.75 0.97
N ALA A 87 11.45 14.87 -0.35
CA ALA A 87 10.66 15.76 -1.16
C ALA A 87 9.91 14.96 -2.25
N LEU A 88 8.59 15.17 -2.32
CA LEU A 88 7.68 14.63 -3.33
C LEU A 88 7.03 15.82 -4.08
N PRO A 89 7.73 16.42 -5.05
CA PRO A 89 7.29 17.68 -5.67
C PRO A 89 6.11 17.47 -6.64
N THR A 90 6.04 16.32 -7.32
CA THR A 90 4.98 15.99 -8.26
C THR A 90 4.27 14.73 -7.80
N SER A 91 2.98 14.86 -7.50
CA SER A 91 2.12 13.75 -7.09
C SER A 91 0.78 13.88 -7.79
N SER A 92 0.37 12.83 -8.50
CA SER A 92 -0.90 12.77 -9.19
C SER A 92 -1.63 11.51 -8.78
N LEU A 93 -2.94 11.61 -8.68
CA LEU A 93 -3.79 10.48 -8.38
C LEU A 93 -4.84 10.42 -9.47
N THR A 94 -4.92 9.28 -10.14
CA THR A 94 -5.79 9.06 -11.29
C THR A 94 -6.72 7.90 -11.00
N SER A 95 -8.00 8.07 -11.34
CA SER A 95 -8.97 6.98 -11.28
C SER A 95 -8.85 6.13 -12.53
N THR A 96 -8.77 4.82 -12.33
CA THR A 96 -8.83 3.80 -13.39
C THR A 96 -10.12 3.00 -13.26
N SER A 97 -10.41 2.14 -14.23
CA SER A 97 -11.55 1.22 -14.16
C SER A 97 -11.46 0.21 -13.01
N GLN A 98 -10.29 -0.01 -12.43
CA GLN A 98 -10.04 -1.01 -11.38
C GLN A 98 -9.71 -0.39 -10.01
N GLY A 99 -9.66 0.93 -9.90
CA GLY A 99 -9.33 1.61 -8.65
C GLY A 99 -8.55 2.89 -8.84
N LEU A 100 -7.81 3.29 -7.81
CA LEU A 100 -7.03 4.52 -7.80
C LEU A 100 -5.54 4.22 -7.96
N VAL A 101 -4.89 4.93 -8.88
CA VAL A 101 -3.44 4.87 -9.08
C VAL A 101 -2.84 6.18 -8.58
N ILE A 102 -1.89 6.07 -7.66
CA ILE A 102 -1.06 7.20 -7.22
C ILE A 102 0.26 7.10 -7.97
N GLN A 103 0.64 8.19 -8.62
CA GLN A 103 1.96 8.36 -9.22
C GLN A 103 2.66 9.53 -8.55
N ALA A 104 3.89 9.32 -8.12
CA ALA A 104 4.77 10.35 -7.64
C ALA A 104 6.04 10.36 -8.48
N SER A 105 6.47 11.55 -8.91
CA SER A 105 7.66 11.74 -9.73
C SER A 105 8.62 12.70 -9.03
N ASP A 106 9.88 12.72 -9.50
CA ASP A 106 10.92 13.63 -9.01
C ASP A 106 11.16 13.52 -7.50
N ILE A 107 11.00 12.31 -6.95
CA ILE A 107 11.21 12.04 -5.53
C ILE A 107 12.69 12.20 -5.23
N SER A 108 13.01 13.00 -4.21
CA SER A 108 14.37 13.16 -3.71
C SER A 108 14.40 12.99 -2.20
N PHE A 109 15.50 12.47 -1.69
CA PHE A 109 15.77 12.29 -0.27
C PHE A 109 17.27 12.26 -0.03
N TYR A 110 17.67 12.44 1.22
CA TYR A 110 19.06 12.39 1.65
C TYR A 110 19.29 11.16 2.50
N ILE A 111 20.40 10.47 2.27
CA ILE A 111 20.87 9.37 3.12
C ILE A 111 22.09 9.85 3.90
N HIS A 112 22.07 9.61 5.20
CA HIS A 112 23.24 9.68 6.06
C HIS A 112 23.61 8.28 6.52
N GLY A 113 24.89 8.00 6.71
CA GLY A 113 25.38 6.73 7.23
C GLY A 113 26.86 6.78 7.53
N ASP A 114 27.27 5.95 8.49
CA ASP A 114 28.65 5.84 8.96
C ASP A 114 29.35 4.71 8.19
N TRP A 115 30.27 5.08 7.29
CA TRP A 115 31.04 4.14 6.49
C TRP A 115 32.36 3.78 7.16
N GLN A 116 32.66 2.48 7.22
CA GLN A 116 33.91 1.94 7.75
C GLN A 116 34.41 0.80 6.86
N TYR A 117 35.72 0.66 6.76
CA TYR A 117 36.34 -0.48 6.10
C TYR A 117 37.60 -0.93 6.84
N ARG A 118 37.92 -2.21 6.74
CA ARG A 118 39.14 -2.83 7.27
C ARG A 118 39.76 -3.70 6.19
N GLY A 119 40.96 -3.33 5.76
CA GLY A 119 41.82 -4.20 4.96
C GLY A 119 42.39 -5.31 5.82
N ASN A 120 42.45 -6.53 5.28
CA ASN A 120 43.22 -7.61 5.87
C ASN A 120 44.58 -7.66 5.17
N ASP A 121 45.50 -6.79 5.60
CA ASP A 121 46.90 -6.85 5.20
C ASP A 121 47.55 -8.08 5.84
N TRP A 122 48.35 -8.79 5.06
CA TRP A 122 49.08 -10.00 5.43
C TRP A 122 50.44 -9.68 6.05
#